data_AF-A0A2U2D8A2-F1
#
_entry.id   AF-A0A2U2D8A2-F1
#
_cell.length_a   1.000
_cell.length_b   1.000
_cell.length_c   1.000
_cell.angle_alpha   90.00
_cell.angle_beta   90.00
_cell.angle_gamma   90.00
#
_symmetry.space_group_name_H-M   'P 1'
#
loop_
_entity.id
_entity.type
_entity.pdbx_description
1 polymer ?
#
loop_
_entity_poly.entity_id
_entity_poly.type
_entity_poly.pdbx_seq_one_letter_code
_entity_poly.pdbx_strand_id
1 'polypeptide(L)'
;MSNTHQEQQAVALRQEGMSYANIMKVTGLPERKVKALTKGIVKVSPINTPLAKAVERVYTLAKRPHGIRDYELRDIMHEEYGSKWDTENGKYISSYSQNDVKYVREKVRIRAAQDDCIILFTPDWIDELAPTAGRKFLEAAANDLMTRFHAYKHQYMELHATRWKEDNEGADLAQRKQMYAVEQHLFKLAVKGFGNEPLERLLERSLVLTDLMEGTPDAVMVSVKGGNSSGEALEYYPEPRGTNPFLDFVESQGWLKEVEDRFV
;
A
#
# COMPACT_ATOMS: atom_id res chain seq x y z
N MET A 1 19.39 -40.03 41.56
CA MET A 1 18.25 -39.87 40.63
C MET A 1 18.80 -39.38 39.30
N SER A 2 18.25 -39.89 38.20
CA SER A 2 18.92 -40.13 36.92
C SER A 2 19.39 -38.87 36.17
N ASN A 3 20.71 -38.71 36.02
CA ASN A 3 21.34 -37.71 35.14
C ASN A 3 20.78 -37.76 33.70
N THR A 4 20.34 -38.92 33.24
CA THR A 4 19.78 -39.12 31.89
C THR A 4 18.55 -38.25 31.59
N HIS A 5 17.71 -37.91 32.58
CA HIS A 5 16.56 -37.04 32.35
C HIS A 5 17.00 -35.58 32.13
N GLN A 6 17.97 -35.10 32.90
CA GLN A 6 18.52 -33.75 32.75
C GLN A 6 19.31 -33.61 31.45
N GLU A 7 20.00 -34.69 31.03
CA GLU A 7 20.74 -34.73 29.78
C GLU A 7 19.81 -34.73 28.55
N GLN A 8 18.70 -35.48 28.59
CA GLN A 8 17.64 -35.42 27.57
C GLN A 8 16.96 -34.05 27.53
N GLN A 9 16.71 -33.45 28.69
CA GLN A 9 16.14 -32.11 28.79
C GLN A 9 17.09 -31.03 28.22
N ALA A 10 18.40 -31.14 28.44
CA ALA A 10 19.39 -30.23 27.85
C ALA A 10 19.41 -30.29 26.30
N VAL A 11 19.20 -31.48 25.73
CA VAL A 11 19.09 -31.69 24.28
C VAL A 11 17.81 -31.06 23.74
N ALA A 12 16.66 -31.29 24.40
CA ALA A 12 15.37 -30.69 24.02
C ALA A 12 15.41 -29.16 24.09
N LEU A 13 15.92 -28.58 25.19
CA LEU A 13 16.06 -27.13 25.37
C LEU A 13 16.99 -26.49 24.34
N ARG A 14 17.99 -27.25 23.85
CA ARG A 14 18.86 -26.78 22.77
C ARG A 14 18.17 -26.80 21.42
N GLN A 15 17.36 -27.83 21.14
CA GLN A 15 16.52 -27.90 19.96
C GLN A 15 15.47 -26.77 19.95
N GLU A 16 14.94 -26.39 21.13
CA GLU A 16 14.06 -25.23 21.32
C GLU A 16 14.77 -23.87 21.19
N GLY A 17 16.09 -23.84 21.00
CA GLY A 17 16.82 -22.61 20.70
C GLY A 17 17.43 -21.86 21.89
N MET A 18 17.44 -22.43 23.09
CA MET A 18 18.02 -21.76 24.26
C MET A 18 19.56 -21.66 24.21
N SER A 19 20.09 -20.60 24.85
CA SER A 19 21.54 -20.41 25.03
C SER A 19 22.10 -21.39 26.05
N TYR A 20 23.41 -21.71 25.96
CA TYR A 20 24.06 -22.61 26.92
C TYR A 20 23.92 -22.13 28.37
N ALA A 21 24.01 -20.81 28.59
CA ALA A 21 23.83 -20.22 29.92
C ALA A 21 22.42 -20.47 30.49
N ASN A 22 21.38 -20.41 29.67
CA ASN A 22 20.01 -20.68 30.11
C ASN A 22 19.76 -22.17 30.32
N ILE A 23 20.32 -23.03 29.48
CA ILE A 23 20.25 -24.49 29.65
C ILE A 23 20.94 -24.90 30.96
N MET A 24 22.10 -24.31 31.29
CA MET A 24 22.79 -24.56 32.56
C MET A 24 21.95 -24.13 33.77
N LYS A 25 21.27 -22.97 33.70
CA LYS A 25 20.38 -22.50 34.77
C LYS A 25 19.19 -23.42 34.99
N VAL A 26 18.61 -23.98 33.93
CA VAL A 26 17.42 -24.84 34.00
C VAL A 26 17.77 -26.28 34.39
N THR A 27 18.86 -26.82 33.86
CA THR A 27 19.24 -28.24 34.06
C THR A 27 20.22 -28.48 35.20
N GLY A 28 20.88 -27.42 35.69
CA GLY A 28 21.93 -27.52 36.73
C GLY A 28 23.21 -28.22 36.26
N LEU A 29 23.33 -28.56 34.97
CA LEU A 29 24.48 -29.27 34.43
C LEU A 29 25.68 -28.33 34.21
N PRO A 30 26.93 -28.81 34.43
CA PRO A 30 28.13 -28.03 34.16
C PRO A 30 28.32 -27.78 32.66
N GLU A 31 28.87 -26.62 32.31
CA GLU A 31 28.99 -26.13 30.93
C GLU A 31 29.65 -27.14 29.98
N ARG A 32 30.68 -27.84 30.44
CA ARG A 32 31.40 -28.86 29.68
C ARG A 32 30.49 -30.02 29.25
N LYS A 33 29.57 -30.45 30.12
CA LYS A 33 28.57 -31.50 29.81
C LYS A 33 27.52 -30.99 28.83
N VAL A 34 27.00 -29.77 29.05
CA VAL A 34 26.03 -29.16 28.13
C VAL A 34 26.61 -29.05 26.72
N LYS A 35 27.83 -28.52 26.57
CA LYS A 35 28.53 -28.42 25.27
C LYS A 35 28.76 -29.78 24.60
N ALA A 36 29.07 -30.81 25.38
CA ALA A 36 29.27 -32.16 24.85
C ALA A 36 27.95 -32.78 24.35
N LEU A 37 26.85 -32.64 25.11
CA LEU A 37 25.54 -33.19 24.78
C LEU A 37 24.85 -32.48 23.61
N THR A 38 25.09 -31.17 23.50
CA THR A 38 24.52 -30.31 22.45
C THR A 38 25.40 -30.19 21.21
N LYS A 39 26.52 -30.92 21.16
CA LYS A 39 27.48 -30.84 20.05
C LYS A 39 26.83 -31.35 18.77
N GLY A 40 26.72 -30.48 17.77
CA GLY A 40 26.11 -30.81 16.47
C GLY A 40 24.62 -30.45 16.36
N ILE A 41 23.97 -29.98 17.42
CA ILE A 41 22.58 -29.51 17.36
C ILE A 41 22.56 -28.06 16.83
N VAL A 42 21.99 -27.88 15.64
CA VAL A 42 21.74 -26.55 15.06
C VAL A 42 20.68 -25.86 15.91
N LYS A 43 21.02 -24.68 16.45
CA LYS A 43 20.11 -23.87 17.24
C LYS A 43 18.93 -23.44 16.34
N VAL A 44 17.71 -23.87 16.66
CA VAL A 44 16.52 -23.26 16.07
C VAL A 44 16.43 -21.85 16.66
N SER A 45 16.74 -20.84 15.87
CA SER A 45 16.57 -19.45 16.31
C SER A 45 15.09 -19.23 16.57
N PRO A 46 14.66 -18.83 17.78
CA PRO A 46 13.27 -18.43 17.96
C PRO A 46 12.98 -17.31 16.96
N ILE A 47 11.88 -17.44 16.24
CA ILE A 47 11.39 -16.52 15.21
C ILE A 47 10.88 -15.27 15.93
N ASN A 48 11.79 -14.51 16.52
CA ASN A 48 11.47 -13.37 17.37
C ASN A 48 11.54 -12.03 16.65
N THR A 49 12.10 -11.98 15.44
CA THR A 49 12.10 -10.76 14.65
C THR A 49 10.82 -10.67 13.80
N PRO A 50 10.23 -9.47 13.65
CA PRO A 50 9.09 -9.24 12.74
C PRO A 50 9.33 -9.82 11.35
N LEU A 51 10.55 -9.65 10.84
CA LEU A 51 10.98 -10.20 9.57
C LEU A 51 10.86 -11.73 9.52
N ALA A 52 11.39 -12.44 10.53
CA ALA A 52 11.39 -13.89 10.51
C ALA A 52 9.95 -14.43 10.59
N LYS A 53 9.09 -13.80 11.40
CA LYS A 53 7.67 -14.16 11.54
C LYS A 53 6.91 -13.91 10.24
N ALA A 54 7.08 -12.73 9.65
CA ALA A 54 6.47 -12.38 8.37
C ALA A 54 6.90 -13.36 7.28
N VAL A 55 8.20 -13.68 7.17
CA VAL A 55 8.71 -14.64 6.18
C VAL A 55 8.09 -16.02 6.38
N GLU A 56 7.96 -16.51 7.62
CA GLU A 56 7.35 -17.80 7.89
C GLU A 56 5.86 -17.84 7.51
N ARG A 57 5.09 -16.84 7.95
CA ARG A 57 3.65 -16.75 7.68
C ARG A 57 3.38 -16.60 6.19
N VAL A 58 4.08 -15.67 5.53
CA VAL A 58 3.96 -15.45 4.08
C VAL A 58 4.34 -16.70 3.31
N TYR A 59 5.42 -17.39 3.69
CA TYR A 59 5.82 -18.64 3.05
C TYR A 59 4.73 -19.71 3.13
N THR A 60 4.08 -19.83 4.28
CA THR A 60 3.02 -20.82 4.49
C THR A 60 1.82 -20.56 3.58
N LEU A 61 1.44 -19.30 3.38
CA LEU A 61 0.35 -18.95 2.47
C LEU A 61 0.78 -19.03 1.00
N ALA A 62 1.99 -18.58 0.67
CA ALA A 62 2.47 -18.51 -0.71
C ALA A 62 2.63 -19.90 -1.36
N LYS A 63 2.76 -20.97 -0.57
CA LYS A 63 2.77 -22.37 -1.04
C LYS A 63 1.41 -22.91 -1.46
N ARG A 64 0.31 -22.24 -1.09
CA ARG A 64 -1.03 -22.71 -1.44
C ARG A 64 -1.19 -22.74 -2.97
N PRO A 65 -2.11 -23.56 -3.50
CA PRO A 65 -2.37 -23.60 -4.95
C PRO A 65 -2.68 -22.23 -5.59
N HIS A 66 -3.38 -21.34 -4.87
CA HIS A 66 -3.68 -19.97 -5.31
C HIS A 66 -2.60 -18.93 -4.94
N GLY A 67 -1.58 -19.34 -4.19
CA GLY A 67 -0.56 -18.44 -3.64
C GLY A 67 -1.05 -17.60 -2.47
N ILE A 68 -0.34 -16.49 -2.24
CA ILE A 68 -0.73 -15.45 -1.29
C ILE A 68 -1.19 -14.19 -2.05
N ARG A 69 -2.26 -13.57 -1.57
CA ARG A 69 -2.78 -12.30 -2.11
C ARG A 69 -2.02 -11.09 -1.60
N ASP A 70 -2.12 -9.97 -2.33
CA ASP A 70 -1.45 -8.74 -1.93
C ASP A 70 -2.07 -8.22 -0.62
N TYR A 71 -3.40 -8.29 -0.45
CA TYR A 71 -4.02 -7.91 0.84
C TYR A 71 -3.57 -8.83 2.00
N GLU A 72 -3.53 -10.16 1.82
CA GLU A 72 -3.07 -11.10 2.86
C GLU A 72 -1.61 -10.82 3.27
N LEU A 73 -0.76 -10.52 2.28
CA LEU A 73 0.62 -10.13 2.53
C LEU A 73 0.68 -8.84 3.36
N ARG A 74 -0.12 -7.83 3.00
CA ARG A 74 -0.16 -6.54 3.71
C ARG A 74 -0.65 -6.72 5.13
N ASP A 75 -1.67 -7.54 5.34
CA ASP A 75 -2.21 -7.86 6.67
C ASP A 75 -1.13 -8.50 7.56
N ILE A 76 -0.39 -9.51 7.06
CA ILE A 76 0.73 -10.08 7.80
C ILE A 76 1.80 -9.03 8.11
N MET A 77 2.14 -8.18 7.15
CA MET A 77 3.13 -7.12 7.38
C MET A 77 2.67 -6.16 8.47
N HIS A 78 1.39 -5.79 8.50
CA HIS A 78 0.80 -4.95 9.55
C HIS A 78 0.79 -5.64 10.91
N GLU A 79 0.44 -6.92 10.97
CA GLU A 79 0.43 -7.67 12.23
C GLU A 79 1.84 -7.84 12.82
N GLU A 80 2.84 -8.09 11.98
CA GLU A 80 4.20 -8.38 12.46
C GLU A 80 5.03 -7.11 12.71
N TYR A 81 4.90 -6.09 11.86
CA TYR A 81 5.66 -4.84 12.00
C TYR A 81 4.88 -3.75 12.75
N GLY A 82 3.56 -3.85 12.83
CA GLY A 82 2.69 -2.86 13.44
C GLY A 82 2.48 -1.62 12.58
N SER A 83 1.85 -0.63 13.23
CA SER A 83 1.67 0.73 12.70
C SER A 83 2.22 1.73 13.70
N LYS A 84 2.61 2.92 13.22
CA LYS A 84 3.05 4.06 14.02
C LYS A 84 2.14 5.24 13.75
N TRP A 85 1.83 5.99 14.79
CA TRP A 85 1.12 7.25 14.65
C TRP A 85 2.00 8.29 13.98
N ASP A 86 1.49 8.90 12.91
CA ASP A 86 2.08 10.05 12.24
C ASP A 86 1.59 11.33 12.89
N THR A 87 2.45 12.00 13.63
CA THR A 87 2.12 13.27 14.27
C THR A 87 2.01 14.41 13.26
N GLU A 88 2.56 14.30 12.06
CA GLU A 88 2.46 15.36 11.04
C GLU A 88 1.12 15.27 10.29
N ASN A 89 0.67 14.05 10.03
CA ASN A 89 -0.52 13.79 9.20
C ASN A 89 -1.74 13.31 9.99
N GLY A 90 -1.61 13.12 11.31
CA GLY A 90 -2.71 12.68 12.19
C GLY A 90 -3.30 11.34 11.80
N LYS A 91 -2.47 10.39 11.37
CA LYS A 91 -2.93 9.07 10.91
C LYS A 91 -1.94 7.97 11.25
N TYR A 92 -2.43 6.74 11.39
CA TYR A 92 -1.54 5.58 11.47
C TYR A 92 -0.90 5.30 10.11
N ILE A 93 0.43 5.18 10.09
CA ILE A 93 1.20 4.68 8.95
C ILE A 93 1.77 3.31 9.29
N SER A 94 1.94 2.49 8.26
CA SER A 94 2.66 1.23 8.36
C SER A 94 4.06 1.44 8.95
N SER A 95 4.47 0.62 9.92
CA SER A 95 5.84 0.62 10.44
C SER A 95 6.85 -0.03 9.48
N TYR A 96 6.39 -0.46 8.31
CA TYR A 96 7.18 -1.11 7.28
C TYR A 96 7.08 -0.33 5.96
N SER A 97 8.16 -0.39 5.18
CA SER A 97 8.29 0.24 3.87
C SER A 97 8.03 -0.74 2.73
N GLN A 98 7.94 -0.23 1.49
CA GLN A 98 7.93 -1.10 0.32
C GLN A 98 9.20 -1.96 0.20
N ASN A 99 10.33 -1.49 0.72
CA ASN A 99 11.58 -2.24 0.71
C ASN A 99 11.50 -3.45 1.65
N ASP A 100 10.83 -3.32 2.80
CA ASP A 100 10.61 -4.44 3.71
C ASP A 100 9.74 -5.53 3.07
N VAL A 101 8.68 -5.13 2.35
CA VAL A 101 7.84 -6.06 1.59
C VAL A 101 8.65 -6.79 0.52
N LYS A 102 9.49 -6.07 -0.25
CA LYS A 102 10.39 -6.67 -1.24
C LYS A 102 11.35 -7.65 -0.59
N TYR A 103 11.91 -7.29 0.56
CA TYR A 103 12.87 -8.12 1.29
C TYR A 103 12.22 -9.40 1.83
N VAL A 104 11.00 -9.32 2.37
CA VAL A 104 10.21 -10.49 2.78
C VAL A 104 9.95 -11.41 1.60
N ARG A 105 9.45 -10.88 0.46
CA ARG A 105 9.22 -11.69 -0.76
C ARG A 105 10.49 -12.41 -1.22
N GLU A 106 11.63 -11.73 -1.17
CA GLU A 106 12.91 -12.30 -1.57
C GLU A 106 13.35 -13.44 -0.65
N LYS A 107 13.25 -13.26 0.67
CA LYS A 107 13.54 -14.33 1.64
C LYS A 107 12.64 -15.54 1.48
N VAL A 108 11.36 -15.31 1.20
CA VAL A 108 10.38 -16.37 0.94
C VAL A 108 10.74 -17.14 -0.34
N ARG A 109 11.18 -16.46 -1.41
CA ARG A 109 11.68 -17.11 -2.64
C ARG A 109 12.92 -17.94 -2.41
N ILE A 110 13.90 -17.41 -1.67
CA ILE A 110 15.12 -18.15 -1.33
C ILE A 110 14.77 -19.43 -0.57
N ARG A 111 13.86 -19.34 0.41
CA ARG A 111 13.39 -20.50 1.16
C ARG A 111 12.65 -21.50 0.28
N ALA A 112 11.80 -21.02 -0.63
CA ALA A 112 11.08 -21.89 -1.56
C ALA A 112 12.01 -22.67 -2.49
N ALA A 113 13.08 -22.03 -2.97
CA ALA A 113 14.11 -22.69 -3.77
C ALA A 113 14.91 -23.73 -2.98
N GLN A 114 15.14 -23.51 -1.69
CA GLN A 114 15.79 -24.50 -0.80
C GLN A 114 14.91 -25.72 -0.55
N ASP A 115 13.60 -25.52 -0.43
CA ASP A 115 12.61 -26.57 -0.19
C ASP A 115 12.06 -27.18 -1.49
N ASP A 116 12.62 -26.82 -2.66
CA ASP A 116 12.19 -27.23 -4.01
C ASP A 116 10.67 -27.13 -4.22
N CYS A 117 10.09 -26.00 -3.82
CA CYS A 117 8.65 -25.79 -3.89
C CYS A 117 8.29 -24.54 -4.69
N ILE A 118 7.13 -24.61 -5.35
CA ILE A 118 6.58 -23.49 -6.10
C ILE A 118 5.82 -22.60 -5.11
N ILE A 119 6.09 -21.30 -5.18
CA ILE A 119 5.34 -20.28 -4.44
C ILE A 119 4.77 -19.26 -5.42
N LEU A 120 3.60 -18.71 -5.08
CA LEU A 120 2.91 -17.73 -5.90
C LEU A 120 2.57 -16.49 -5.08
N PHE A 121 2.86 -15.32 -5.64
CA PHE A 121 2.40 -14.02 -5.16
C PHE A 121 1.41 -13.49 -6.18
N THR A 122 0.13 -13.53 -5.83
CA THR A 122 -0.95 -13.36 -6.77
C THR A 122 -1.62 -12.00 -6.53
N PRO A 123 -1.58 -11.06 -7.50
CA PRO A 123 -2.32 -9.80 -7.40
C PRO A 123 -3.81 -10.03 -7.12
N ASP A 124 -4.44 -9.11 -6.40
CA ASP A 124 -5.81 -9.27 -5.91
C ASP A 124 -6.86 -9.36 -7.03
N TRP A 125 -6.58 -8.84 -8.23
CA TRP A 125 -7.50 -8.87 -9.36
C TRP A 125 -7.60 -10.24 -10.05
N ILE A 126 -6.66 -11.17 -9.81
CA ILE A 126 -6.64 -12.47 -10.49
C ILE A 126 -7.74 -13.38 -9.92
N ASP A 127 -8.55 -13.99 -10.78
CA ASP A 127 -9.51 -15.03 -10.41
C ASP A 127 -8.81 -16.37 -10.11
N GLU A 128 -9.09 -16.99 -8.96
CA GLU A 128 -8.51 -18.28 -8.55
C GLU A 128 -9.06 -19.45 -9.34
N LEU A 129 -10.33 -19.38 -9.74
CA LEU A 129 -11.01 -20.47 -10.41
C LEU A 129 -10.72 -20.47 -11.91
N ALA A 130 -10.55 -19.28 -12.49
CA ALA A 130 -10.34 -19.11 -13.92
C ALA A 130 -9.32 -17.99 -14.28
N PRO A 131 -8.05 -18.09 -13.83
CA PRO A 131 -7.06 -17.00 -13.97
C PRO A 131 -6.81 -16.60 -15.43
N THR A 132 -6.76 -17.58 -16.33
CA THR A 132 -6.56 -17.32 -17.77
C THR A 132 -7.78 -16.65 -18.40
N ALA A 133 -8.99 -17.06 -18.01
CA ALA A 133 -10.22 -16.47 -18.54
C ALA A 133 -10.37 -15.02 -18.07
N GLY A 134 -10.15 -14.76 -16.76
CA GLY A 134 -10.16 -13.42 -16.19
C GLY A 134 -9.15 -12.50 -16.85
N ARG A 135 -7.89 -12.95 -17.04
CA ARG A 135 -6.87 -12.18 -17.77
C ARG A 135 -7.31 -11.83 -19.19
N LYS A 136 -7.77 -12.83 -19.96
CA LYS A 136 -8.22 -12.61 -21.36
C LYS A 136 -9.41 -11.66 -21.44
N PHE A 137 -10.34 -11.75 -20.48
CA PHE A 137 -11.46 -10.83 -20.39
C PHE A 137 -10.98 -9.39 -20.18
N LEU A 138 -10.07 -9.16 -19.22
CA LEU A 138 -9.51 -7.82 -18.97
C LEU A 138 -8.73 -7.28 -20.18
N GLU A 139 -7.96 -8.12 -20.86
CA GLU A 139 -7.24 -7.75 -22.10
C GLU A 139 -8.22 -7.35 -23.22
N ALA A 140 -9.30 -8.12 -23.42
CA ALA A 140 -10.32 -7.80 -24.41
C ALA A 140 -11.09 -6.52 -24.06
N ALA A 141 -11.46 -6.34 -22.78
CA ALA A 141 -12.14 -5.15 -22.30
C ALA A 141 -11.27 -3.89 -22.44
N ALA A 142 -9.97 -3.98 -22.12
CA ALA A 142 -9.03 -2.88 -22.31
C ALA A 142 -8.91 -2.47 -23.78
N ASN A 143 -8.84 -3.44 -24.70
CA ASN A 143 -8.83 -3.16 -26.13
C ASN A 143 -10.13 -2.51 -26.61
N ASP A 144 -11.30 -3.00 -26.20
CA ASP A 144 -12.60 -2.41 -26.56
C ASP A 144 -12.70 -0.95 -26.06
N LEU A 145 -12.32 -0.71 -24.81
CA LEU A 145 -12.28 0.64 -24.24
C LEU A 145 -11.39 1.57 -25.07
N MET A 146 -10.17 1.13 -25.40
CA MET A 146 -9.24 1.93 -26.22
C MET A 146 -9.79 2.20 -27.63
N THR A 147 -10.42 1.20 -28.25
CA THR A 147 -11.11 1.39 -29.55
C THR A 147 -12.19 2.47 -29.44
N ARG A 148 -13.00 2.46 -28.38
CA ARG A 148 -14.03 3.50 -28.15
C ARG A 148 -13.42 4.88 -27.90
N PHE A 149 -12.34 4.97 -27.12
CA PHE A 149 -11.62 6.23 -26.93
C PHE A 149 -11.14 6.82 -28.25
N HIS A 150 -10.54 5.98 -29.11
CA HIS A 150 -10.10 6.42 -30.43
C HIS A 150 -11.27 6.84 -31.31
N ALA A 151 -12.39 6.12 -31.28
CA ALA A 151 -13.60 6.50 -32.03
C ALA A 151 -14.12 7.88 -31.61
N TYR A 152 -14.24 8.16 -30.30
CA TYR A 152 -14.68 9.48 -29.81
C TYR A 152 -13.68 10.59 -30.16
N LYS A 153 -12.38 10.30 -30.08
CA LYS A 153 -11.33 11.23 -30.53
C LYS A 153 -11.50 11.57 -32.02
N HIS A 154 -11.73 10.57 -32.87
CA HIS A 154 -11.94 10.79 -34.30
C HIS A 154 -13.20 11.61 -34.58
N GLN A 155 -14.33 11.25 -33.95
CA GLN A 155 -15.59 12.01 -34.06
C GLN A 155 -15.41 13.47 -33.63
N TYR A 156 -14.67 13.72 -32.54
CA TYR A 156 -14.36 15.08 -32.12
C TYR A 156 -13.56 15.84 -33.19
N MET A 157 -12.54 15.22 -33.77
CA MET A 157 -11.74 15.86 -34.82
C MET A 157 -12.57 16.09 -36.09
N GLU A 158 -13.49 15.21 -36.45
CA GLU A 158 -14.39 15.42 -37.59
C GLU A 158 -15.31 16.64 -37.41
N LEU A 159 -15.81 16.86 -36.19
CA LEU A 159 -16.77 17.93 -35.90
C LEU A 159 -16.12 19.26 -35.49
N HIS A 160 -14.96 19.19 -34.81
CA HIS A 160 -14.36 20.32 -34.10
C HIS A 160 -12.88 20.53 -34.44
N ALA A 161 -12.37 19.96 -35.55
CA ALA A 161 -11.00 20.21 -35.99
C ALA A 161 -10.73 21.71 -36.18
N THR A 162 -9.63 22.15 -35.58
CA THR A 162 -9.06 23.48 -35.80
C THR A 162 -8.52 23.57 -37.22
N ARG A 163 -8.76 24.72 -37.86
CA ARG A 163 -8.22 25.03 -39.21
C ARG A 163 -8.58 23.98 -40.28
N TRP A 164 -9.76 23.36 -40.18
CA TRP A 164 -10.16 22.26 -41.07
C TRP A 164 -10.26 22.64 -42.56
N LYS A 165 -10.42 23.93 -42.88
CA LYS A 165 -10.48 24.45 -44.26
C LYS A 165 -9.12 24.81 -44.85
N GLU A 166 -8.05 24.74 -44.05
CA GLU A 166 -6.72 25.15 -44.45
C GLU A 166 -5.89 23.94 -44.86
N ASP A 167 -5.31 23.96 -46.06
CA ASP A 167 -4.41 22.92 -46.57
C ASP A 167 -2.97 23.44 -46.57
N ASN A 168 -2.35 23.45 -45.38
CA ASN A 168 -0.96 23.83 -45.19
C ASN A 168 -0.33 23.05 -44.03
N GLU A 169 1.00 22.95 -44.02
CA GLU A 169 1.74 22.19 -42.98
C GLU A 169 1.45 22.69 -41.55
N GLY A 170 1.14 23.98 -41.40
CA GLY A 170 0.78 24.58 -40.11
C GLY A 170 -0.58 24.09 -39.59
N ALA A 171 -1.55 23.90 -40.48
CA ALA A 171 -2.86 23.35 -40.17
C ALA A 171 -2.75 21.88 -39.77
N ASP A 172 -1.96 21.08 -40.49
CA ASP A 172 -1.68 19.69 -40.15
C ASP A 172 -1.06 19.55 -38.76
N LEU A 173 -0.06 20.38 -38.46
CA LEU A 173 0.59 20.38 -37.14
C LEU A 173 -0.38 20.77 -36.03
N ALA A 174 -1.24 21.77 -36.27
CA ALA A 174 -2.24 22.21 -35.31
C ALA A 174 -3.27 21.11 -35.03
N GLN A 175 -3.76 20.41 -36.05
CA GLN A 175 -4.70 19.30 -35.91
C GLN A 175 -4.09 18.12 -35.15
N ARG A 176 -2.82 17.76 -35.42
CA ARG A 176 -2.12 16.71 -34.65
C ARG A 176 -2.00 17.07 -33.17
N LYS A 177 -1.65 18.32 -32.86
CA LYS A 177 -1.58 18.82 -31.47
C LYS A 177 -2.94 18.80 -30.79
N GLN A 178 -3.99 19.22 -31.49
CA GLN A 178 -5.36 19.18 -30.97
C GLN A 178 -5.80 17.73 -30.71
N MET A 179 -5.57 16.82 -31.66
CA MET A 179 -5.91 15.41 -31.53
C MET A 179 -5.26 14.76 -30.29
N TYR A 180 -3.98 15.05 -30.06
CA TYR A 180 -3.29 14.61 -28.85
C TYR A 180 -3.90 15.24 -27.58
N ALA A 181 -4.18 16.55 -27.60
CA ALA A 181 -4.78 17.24 -26.45
C ALA A 181 -6.18 16.70 -26.10
N VAL A 182 -7.00 16.40 -27.10
CA VAL A 182 -8.33 15.79 -26.95
C VAL A 182 -8.21 14.41 -26.31
N GLU A 183 -7.27 13.58 -26.79
CA GLU A 183 -7.01 12.26 -26.22
C GLU A 183 -6.66 12.35 -24.72
N GLN A 184 -5.73 13.24 -24.37
CA GLN A 184 -5.35 13.45 -22.97
C GLN A 184 -6.50 14.01 -22.12
N HIS A 185 -7.32 14.91 -22.69
CA HIS A 185 -8.46 15.47 -21.99
C HIS A 185 -9.54 14.40 -21.73
N LEU A 186 -9.85 13.55 -22.72
CA LEU A 186 -10.76 12.42 -22.56
C LEU A 186 -10.30 11.46 -21.47
N PHE A 187 -9.00 11.14 -21.40
CA PHE A 187 -8.48 10.30 -20.33
C PHE A 187 -8.64 10.94 -18.95
N LYS A 188 -8.38 12.25 -18.82
CA LYS A 188 -8.59 12.96 -17.54
C LYS A 188 -10.05 12.96 -17.09
N LEU A 189 -10.99 13.00 -18.03
CA LEU A 189 -12.43 12.98 -17.73
C LEU A 189 -12.92 11.57 -17.36
N ALA A 190 -12.45 10.54 -18.06
CA ALA A 190 -12.98 9.19 -17.94
C ALA A 190 -12.24 8.32 -16.92
N VAL A 191 -10.96 8.56 -16.66
CA VAL A 191 -10.12 7.73 -15.78
C VAL A 191 -9.76 8.50 -14.51
N LYS A 192 -10.36 8.10 -13.39
CA LYS A 192 -10.07 8.69 -12.07
C LYS A 192 -8.60 8.56 -11.73
N GLY A 193 -7.96 9.68 -11.38
CA GLY A 193 -6.56 9.73 -10.99
C GLY A 193 -5.56 9.72 -12.15
N PHE A 194 -6.01 9.78 -13.42
CA PHE A 194 -5.12 9.93 -14.57
C PHE A 194 -4.40 11.28 -14.58
N GLY A 195 -5.07 12.34 -14.12
CA GLY A 195 -4.48 13.66 -13.94
C GLY A 195 -4.14 13.98 -12.49
N ASN A 196 -3.17 14.88 -12.28
CA ASN A 196 -2.83 15.44 -10.96
C ASN A 196 -3.91 16.39 -10.41
N GLU A 197 -4.85 16.82 -11.26
CA GLU A 197 -5.92 17.75 -10.93
C GLU A 197 -7.23 16.99 -10.66
N PRO A 198 -8.00 17.34 -9.61
CA PRO A 198 -9.33 16.78 -9.37
C PRO A 198 -10.30 17.04 -10.54
N LEU A 199 -11.21 16.09 -10.79
CA LEU A 199 -12.15 16.17 -11.92
C LEU A 199 -13.07 17.41 -11.85
N GLU A 200 -13.58 17.75 -10.68
CA GLU A 200 -14.47 18.91 -10.47
C GLU A 200 -13.78 20.21 -10.89
N ARG A 201 -12.55 20.41 -10.40
CA ARG A 201 -11.73 21.58 -10.76
C ARG A 201 -11.40 21.63 -12.26
N LEU A 202 -11.15 20.47 -12.87
CA LEU A 202 -10.92 20.37 -14.31
C LEU A 202 -12.17 20.83 -15.08
N LEU A 203 -13.36 20.37 -14.69
CA LEU A 203 -14.63 20.71 -15.33
C LEU A 203 -14.95 22.20 -15.17
N GLU A 204 -14.79 22.76 -13.97
CA GLU A 204 -14.96 24.20 -13.71
C GLU A 204 -14.04 25.04 -14.58
N ARG A 205 -12.75 24.68 -14.66
CA ARG A 205 -11.79 25.40 -15.50
C ARG A 205 -12.17 25.32 -16.98
N SER A 206 -12.58 24.14 -17.45
CA SER A 206 -13.02 23.97 -18.84
C SER A 206 -14.22 24.84 -19.15
N LEU A 207 -15.25 24.84 -18.29
CA LEU A 207 -16.45 25.66 -18.42
C LEU A 207 -16.10 27.16 -18.50
N VAL A 208 -15.32 27.67 -17.56
CA VAL A 208 -14.92 29.08 -17.55
C VAL A 208 -14.18 29.47 -18.84
N LEU A 209 -13.30 28.61 -19.34
CA LEU A 209 -12.58 28.87 -20.58
C LEU A 209 -13.52 28.88 -21.80
N THR A 210 -14.46 27.94 -21.88
CA THR A 210 -15.42 27.89 -22.99
C THR A 210 -16.38 29.07 -22.93
N ASP A 211 -16.88 29.43 -21.75
CA ASP A 211 -17.77 30.58 -21.54
C ASP A 211 -17.09 31.90 -21.93
N LEU A 212 -15.80 32.05 -21.59
CA LEU A 212 -15.01 33.21 -22.02
C LEU A 212 -14.83 33.27 -23.54
N MET A 213 -14.70 32.13 -24.20
CA MET A 213 -14.60 32.05 -25.65
C MET A 213 -15.94 32.31 -26.35
N GLU A 214 -17.06 31.89 -25.75
CA GLU A 214 -18.42 32.06 -26.27
C GLU A 214 -19.02 33.43 -25.90
N GLY A 215 -18.39 34.18 -24.99
CA GLY A 215 -18.84 35.49 -24.57
C GLY A 215 -20.03 35.43 -23.60
N THR A 216 -20.25 34.30 -22.95
CA THR A 216 -21.31 34.03 -21.96
C THR A 216 -20.72 33.70 -20.58
N PRO A 217 -19.92 34.59 -19.97
CA PRO A 217 -19.36 34.33 -18.65
C PRO A 217 -20.46 34.40 -17.59
N ASP A 218 -20.95 33.24 -17.14
CA ASP A 218 -21.90 33.15 -16.02
C ASP A 218 -21.23 33.40 -14.65
N ALA A 219 -19.89 33.44 -14.59
CA ALA A 219 -19.15 33.68 -13.34
C ALA A 219 -17.93 34.60 -13.52
N VAL A 220 -17.81 35.59 -12.60
CA VAL A 220 -16.63 36.46 -12.47
C VAL A 220 -15.47 35.66 -11.88
N MET A 221 -14.30 35.72 -12.52
CA MET A 221 -13.05 35.21 -11.95
C MET A 221 -12.75 35.92 -10.62
N VAL A 222 -13.07 35.28 -9.49
CA VAL A 222 -12.21 35.42 -8.32
C VAL A 222 -11.09 34.44 -8.56
N SER A 223 -9.96 34.96 -9.04
CA SER A 223 -8.68 34.26 -8.90
C SER A 223 -8.42 34.13 -7.40
N VAL A 224 -8.93 33.05 -6.82
CA VAL A 224 -8.41 32.55 -5.56
C VAL A 224 -7.03 32.05 -5.93
N LYS A 225 -6.04 32.95 -5.85
CA LYS A 225 -4.64 32.58 -5.58
C LYS A 225 -4.74 31.45 -4.57
N GLY A 226 -4.34 30.25 -4.99
CA GLY A 226 -4.54 28.99 -4.27
C GLY A 226 -4.53 29.23 -2.77
N GLY A 227 -5.72 29.38 -2.21
CA GLY A 227 -5.91 29.33 -0.78
C GLY A 227 -5.57 27.90 -0.47
N ASN A 228 -4.35 27.71 0.05
CA ASN A 228 -3.90 26.55 0.76
C ASN A 228 -5.08 25.65 1.13
N SER A 229 -5.27 24.57 0.38
CA SER A 229 -6.08 23.44 0.83
C SER A 229 -5.39 22.70 1.99
N SER A 230 -4.35 23.28 2.59
CA SER A 230 -4.09 23.09 4.00
C SER A 230 -4.96 24.11 4.76
N GLY A 231 -6.16 23.68 5.17
CA GLY A 231 -6.57 24.09 6.51
C GLY A 231 -5.37 23.78 7.39
N GLU A 232 -4.80 24.80 8.05
CA GLU A 232 -3.50 24.75 8.73
C GLU A 232 -3.27 23.34 9.26
N ALA A 233 -2.43 22.57 8.55
CA ALA A 233 -2.10 21.25 9.02
C ALA A 233 -1.40 21.52 10.34
N LEU A 234 -2.08 21.20 11.44
CA LEU A 234 -1.51 21.38 12.76
C LEU A 234 -0.12 20.75 12.74
N GLU A 235 0.90 21.48 13.20
CA GLU A 235 2.29 20.99 13.23
C GLU A 235 2.40 19.66 14.02
N TYR A 236 1.38 19.35 14.82
CA TYR A 236 1.34 18.18 15.68
C TYR A 236 -0.09 17.69 15.91
N TYR A 237 -0.36 16.45 15.49
CA TYR A 237 -1.54 15.67 15.82
C TYR A 237 -1.19 14.65 16.91
N PRO A 238 -1.73 14.76 18.13
CA PRO A 238 -1.51 13.78 19.17
C PRO A 238 -2.17 12.45 18.83
N GLU A 239 -1.56 11.34 19.27
CA GLU A 239 -2.15 10.01 19.11
C GLU A 239 -3.43 9.89 19.96
N PRO A 240 -4.58 9.50 19.37
CA PRO A 240 -5.81 9.26 20.11
C PRO A 240 -5.60 8.20 21.18
N ARG A 241 -6.06 8.45 22.41
CA ARG A 241 -5.92 7.54 23.56
C ARG A 241 -7.22 6.78 23.87
N GLY A 242 -8.36 7.26 23.35
CA GLY A 242 -9.70 6.78 23.66
C GLY A 242 -10.48 6.28 22.44
N THR A 243 -11.73 5.89 22.68
CA THR A 243 -12.65 5.35 21.66
C THR A 243 -13.17 6.42 20.70
N ASN A 244 -12.92 7.71 20.97
CA ASN A 244 -13.44 8.82 20.17
C ASN A 244 -12.32 9.83 19.84
N PRO A 245 -11.70 9.71 18.64
CA PRO A 245 -10.57 10.55 18.21
C PRO A 245 -10.86 12.05 18.24
N PHE A 246 -12.13 12.45 18.09
CA PHE A 246 -12.53 13.84 18.17
C PHE A 246 -12.44 14.38 19.61
N LEU A 247 -12.88 13.62 20.62
CA LEU A 247 -12.85 14.08 22.00
C LEU A 247 -11.42 14.19 22.52
N ASP A 248 -10.56 13.23 22.19
CA ASP A 248 -9.14 13.27 22.53
C ASP A 248 -8.44 14.48 21.89
N PHE A 249 -8.80 14.80 20.65
CA PHE A 249 -8.30 15.99 19.96
C PHE A 249 -8.74 17.27 20.66
N VAL A 250 -10.03 17.42 20.96
CA VAL A 250 -10.59 18.59 21.66
C VAL A 250 -9.97 18.74 23.07
N GLU A 251 -9.71 17.64 23.78
CA GLU A 251 -9.01 17.64 25.06
C GLU A 251 -7.54 18.11 24.90
N SER A 252 -6.82 17.61 23.89
CA SER A 252 -5.41 17.98 23.64
C SER A 252 -5.21 19.45 23.27
N GLN A 253 -6.22 20.07 22.63
CA GLN A 253 -6.21 21.50 22.31
C GLN A 253 -6.59 22.37 23.52
N GLY A 254 -6.89 21.76 24.68
CA GLY A 254 -7.32 22.46 25.89
C GLY A 254 -8.72 23.07 25.77
N TRP A 255 -9.56 22.59 24.84
CA TRP A 255 -10.89 23.13 24.59
C TRP A 255 -11.94 22.60 25.58
N LEU A 256 -11.67 21.48 26.24
CA LEU A 256 -12.43 21.03 27.40
C LEU A 256 -11.85 21.72 28.65
N LYS A 257 -12.59 22.69 29.20
CA LYS A 257 -12.33 23.17 30.55
C LYS A 257 -12.93 22.17 31.54
N GLU A 258 -12.17 21.74 32.53
CA GLU A 258 -12.72 21.04 33.69
C GLU A 258 -13.87 21.89 34.24
N VAL A 259 -15.07 21.32 34.27
CA VAL A 259 -16.20 21.94 34.97
C VAL A 259 -15.93 21.72 36.44
N GLU A 260 -15.27 22.68 37.10
CA GLU A 260 -15.22 22.74 38.55
C GLU A 260 -16.65 22.64 39.10
N ASP A 261 -16.82 21.73 40.06
CA ASP A 261 -18.06 21.31 40.70
C ASP A 261 -19.15 22.39 40.77
N ARG A 262 -20.20 22.22 39.95
CA ARG A 262 -21.51 22.82 40.21
C ARG A 262 -22.44 21.79 40.84
N PHE A 263 -22.07 21.34 42.04
CA PHE A 263 -23.02 20.84 43.02
C PHE A 263 -22.71 21.50 44.37
N VAL A 264 -23.30 22.69 44.56
CA VAL A 264 -23.72 23.21 45.87
C VAL A 264 -25.24 23.20 45.87
#